data_AF-A0A7S0GHE9-F1
#
_entry.id   AF-A0A7S0GHE9-F1
#
_cell.length_a   1.000
_cell.length_b   1.000
_cell.length_c   1.000
_cell.angle_alpha   90.00
_cell.angle_beta   90.00
_cell.angle_gamma   90.00
#
_symmetry.space_group_name_H-M   'P 1'
#
loop_
_entity.id
_entity.type
_entity.pdbx_description
1 polymer ?
#
loop_
_entity_poly.entity_id
_entity_poly.type
_entity_poly.pdbx_seq_one_letter_code
_entity_poly.pdbx_strand_id
1 'polypeptide(L)'
;GACIGLTRDLERYAVGRAIERDVHSVEIARDITDQIMAQLLKFDLRNGPIRRKYDGVKYALKKLETILYELSVTSTTPPKEEVSNANENSGAAVVPVSRICEEELDAIRQRMEGRDEMRERLIKKCRDGQKAAKQAIFALHRDDTSRAEKLILECETMITSDLMPIIEADSTLRYGSFGNVLEEYAEAK
;
A
#
# COMPACT_ATOMS: atom_id res chain seq x y z
N GLY A 1 -4.75 0.19 3.92
CA GLY A 1 -5.93 -0.63 3.58
C GLY A 1 -7.22 0.09 3.98
N ALA A 2 -7.41 0.33 5.28
CA ALA A 2 -8.58 1.03 5.81
C ALA A 2 -8.77 2.43 5.22
N CYS A 3 -7.72 3.25 5.06
CA CYS A 3 -7.82 4.59 4.46
C CYS A 3 -8.37 4.57 3.01
N ILE A 4 -8.06 3.53 2.23
CA ILE A 4 -8.60 3.35 0.88
C ILE A 4 -10.07 2.88 0.94
N GLY A 5 -10.44 2.12 1.98
CA GLY A 5 -11.85 1.79 2.24
C GLY A 5 -12.66 3.05 2.54
N LEU A 6 -12.11 3.94 3.38
CA LEU A 6 -12.73 5.21 3.76
C LEU A 6 -13.11 6.06 2.55
N THR A 7 -12.28 6.15 1.51
CA THR A 7 -12.63 6.95 0.31
C THR A 7 -13.90 6.45 -0.39
N ARG A 8 -14.17 5.15 -0.33
CA ARG A 8 -15.40 4.54 -0.87
C ARG A 8 -16.60 4.78 0.04
N ASP A 9 -16.39 4.81 1.35
CA ASP A 9 -17.44 5.16 2.31
C ASP A 9 -17.80 6.65 2.19
N LEU A 10 -16.81 7.52 1.96
CA LEU A 10 -17.01 8.94 1.64
C LEU A 10 -17.79 9.15 0.34
N GLU A 11 -17.51 8.35 -0.70
CA GLU A 11 -18.30 8.35 -1.94
C GLU A 11 -19.78 8.05 -1.66
N ARG A 12 -20.07 7.02 -0.85
CA ARG A 12 -21.46 6.66 -0.48
C ARG A 12 -22.12 7.74 0.37
N TYR A 13 -21.38 8.28 1.34
CA TYR A 13 -21.82 9.38 2.18
C TYR A 13 -22.20 10.61 1.33
N ALA A 14 -21.34 11.00 0.40
CA ALA A 14 -21.56 12.14 -0.48
C ALA A 14 -22.80 11.98 -1.37
N VAL A 15 -23.06 10.77 -1.89
CA VAL A 15 -24.30 10.50 -2.62
C VAL A 15 -25.53 10.75 -1.75
N GLY A 16 -25.51 10.31 -0.48
CA GLY A 16 -26.59 10.57 0.46
C GLY A 16 -26.79 12.07 0.74
N ARG A 17 -25.71 12.81 0.99
CA ARG A 17 -25.76 14.27 1.24
C ARG A 17 -26.18 15.08 0.00
N ALA A 18 -25.82 14.61 -1.19
CA ALA A 18 -26.23 15.23 -2.45
C ALA A 18 -27.75 15.17 -2.67
N ILE A 19 -28.41 14.10 -2.23
CA ILE A 19 -29.88 13.99 -2.26
C ILE A 19 -30.52 15.06 -1.38
N GLU A 20 -29.93 15.33 -0.22
CA GLU A 20 -30.35 16.38 0.71
C GLU A 20 -29.91 17.79 0.29
N ARG A 21 -29.22 17.93 -0.85
CA ARG A 21 -28.62 19.19 -1.35
C ARG A 21 -27.64 19.86 -0.39
N ASP A 22 -27.04 19.10 0.51
CA ASP A 22 -25.98 19.60 1.37
C ASP A 22 -24.64 19.61 0.61
N VAL A 23 -24.37 20.72 -0.07
CA VAL A 23 -23.14 20.92 -0.85
C VAL A 23 -21.91 20.92 0.04
N HIS A 24 -22.00 21.51 1.23
CA HIS A 24 -20.86 21.67 2.14
C HIS A 24 -20.31 20.31 2.60
N SER A 25 -21.18 19.37 2.96
CA SER A 25 -20.76 18.02 3.33
C SER A 25 -20.09 17.27 2.17
N VAL A 26 -20.52 17.50 0.93
CA VAL A 26 -19.93 16.88 -0.26
C VAL A 26 -18.55 17.46 -0.55
N GLU A 27 -18.36 18.77 -0.39
CA GLU A 27 -17.05 19.43 -0.49
C GLU A 27 -16.06 18.87 0.53
N ILE A 28 -16.50 18.73 1.79
CA ILE A 28 -15.71 18.11 2.86
C ILE A 28 -15.25 16.69 2.48
N ALA A 29 -16.15 15.87 1.94
CA ALA A 29 -15.84 14.50 1.53
C ALA A 29 -14.84 14.47 0.36
N ARG A 30 -14.98 15.39 -0.60
CA ARG A 30 -14.06 15.56 -1.73
C ARG A 30 -12.66 15.95 -1.25
N ASP A 31 -12.56 16.97 -0.39
CA ASP A 31 -11.26 17.47 0.07
C ASP A 31 -10.50 16.44 0.92
N ILE A 32 -11.20 15.70 1.78
CA ILE A 32 -10.58 14.60 2.52
C ILE A 32 -10.06 13.51 1.56
N THR A 33 -10.85 13.16 0.55
CA THR A 33 -10.46 12.15 -0.45
C THR A 33 -9.25 12.61 -1.27
N ASP A 34 -9.18 13.90 -1.61
CA ASP A 34 -8.06 14.52 -2.32
C ASP A 34 -6.79 14.51 -1.47
N GLN A 35 -6.88 14.90 -0.19
CA GLN A 35 -5.76 14.84 0.75
C GLN A 35 -5.26 13.40 0.95
N ILE A 36 -6.17 12.41 1.07
CA ILE A 36 -5.79 10.99 1.15
C ILE A 36 -5.05 10.56 -0.12
N MET A 37 -5.54 10.94 -1.30
CA MET A 37 -4.91 10.61 -2.58
C MET A 37 -3.50 11.23 -2.68
N ALA A 38 -3.33 12.49 -2.28
CA ALA A 38 -2.05 13.19 -2.28
C ALA A 38 -1.02 12.50 -1.37
N GLN A 39 -1.43 12.05 -0.18
CA GLN A 39 -0.53 11.31 0.71
C GLN A 39 -0.22 9.92 0.19
N LEU A 40 -1.21 9.19 -0.37
CA LEU A 40 -1.01 7.86 -0.94
C LEU A 40 -0.05 7.86 -2.13
N LEU A 41 0.05 8.95 -2.90
CA LEU A 41 1.04 9.12 -3.97
C LEU A 41 2.48 9.07 -3.47
N LYS A 42 2.73 9.43 -2.20
CA LYS A 42 4.07 9.36 -1.59
C LYS A 42 4.51 7.93 -1.25
N PHE A 43 3.58 6.97 -1.24
CA PHE A 43 3.89 5.57 -0.94
C PHE A 43 4.30 4.81 -2.22
N ASP A 44 5.33 3.97 -2.12
CA ASP A 44 5.62 2.99 -3.18
C ASP A 44 4.73 1.76 -3.03
N LEU A 45 3.61 1.72 -3.77
CA LEU A 45 2.66 0.61 -3.75
C LEU A 45 2.86 -0.36 -4.93
N ARG A 46 3.98 -0.31 -5.66
CA ARG A 46 4.18 -1.06 -6.91
C ARG A 46 4.09 -2.59 -6.74
N ASN A 47 4.61 -3.13 -5.64
CA ASN A 47 4.84 -4.57 -5.49
C ASN A 47 3.85 -5.28 -4.54
N GLY A 48 2.60 -4.82 -4.45
CA GLY A 48 1.62 -5.37 -3.49
C GLY A 48 0.16 -5.45 -3.97
N PRO A 49 -0.66 -6.31 -3.34
CA PRO A 49 -2.09 -6.48 -3.66
C PRO A 49 -2.91 -5.20 -3.41
N ILE A 50 -2.36 -4.26 -2.65
CA ILE A 50 -2.98 -2.98 -2.33
C ILE A 50 -3.01 -2.01 -3.52
N ARG A 51 -2.17 -2.21 -4.55
CA ARG A 51 -2.11 -1.36 -5.75
C ARG A 51 -3.47 -1.24 -6.44
N ARG A 52 -4.14 -2.38 -6.64
CA ARG A 52 -5.46 -2.43 -7.26
C ARG A 52 -6.50 -1.62 -6.48
N LYS A 53 -6.41 -1.66 -5.14
CA LYS A 53 -7.31 -0.88 -4.27
C LYS A 53 -6.98 0.62 -4.36
N TYR A 54 -5.70 0.97 -4.40
CA TYR A 54 -5.23 2.33 -4.57
C TYR A 54 -5.72 2.96 -5.89
N ASP A 55 -5.61 2.25 -7.01
CA ASP A 55 -6.10 2.76 -8.30
C ASP A 55 -7.62 3.08 -8.26
N GLY A 56 -8.36 2.42 -7.36
CA GLY A 56 -9.77 2.71 -7.06
C GLY A 56 -10.04 4.12 -6.52
N VAL A 57 -9.09 4.73 -5.79
CA VAL A 57 -9.25 6.04 -5.13
C VAL A 57 -9.48 7.15 -6.17
N LYS A 58 -8.79 7.09 -7.31
CA LYS A 58 -8.97 8.02 -8.44
C LYS A 58 -10.43 8.08 -8.90
N TYR A 59 -11.10 6.93 -8.97
CA TYR A 59 -12.48 6.85 -9.42
C TYR A 59 -13.44 7.43 -8.39
N ALA A 60 -13.18 7.19 -7.10
CA ALA A 60 -13.94 7.80 -6.01
C ALA A 60 -13.82 9.33 -6.03
N LEU A 61 -12.60 9.86 -6.17
CA LEU A 61 -12.37 11.31 -6.26
C LEU A 61 -13.10 11.93 -7.47
N LYS A 62 -12.93 11.34 -8.66
CA LYS A 62 -13.62 11.81 -9.88
C LYS A 62 -15.14 11.82 -9.70
N LYS A 63 -15.70 10.82 -9.02
CA LYS A 63 -17.14 10.74 -8.77
C LYS A 63 -17.62 11.84 -7.82
N LEU A 64 -16.87 12.14 -6.76
CA LEU A 64 -17.17 13.26 -5.85
C LEU A 64 -17.14 14.61 -6.60
N GLU A 65 -16.14 14.82 -7.46
CA GLU A 65 -16.04 16.02 -8.30
C GLU A 65 -17.20 16.12 -9.31
N THR A 66 -17.64 14.99 -9.87
CA THR A 66 -18.80 14.94 -10.76
C THR A 66 -20.08 15.31 -10.02
N ILE A 67 -20.30 14.78 -8.80
CA ILE A 67 -21.46 15.11 -7.97
C ILE A 67 -21.48 16.61 -7.63
N LEU A 68 -20.35 17.19 -7.24
CA LEU A 68 -20.25 18.64 -6.98
C LEU A 68 -20.57 19.46 -8.23
N TYR A 69 -20.04 19.04 -9.39
CA TYR A 69 -20.34 19.69 -10.67
C TYR A 69 -21.84 19.60 -10.99
N GLU A 70 -22.46 18.43 -10.88
CA GLU A 70 -23.90 18.24 -11.11
C GLU A 70 -24.76 19.09 -10.17
N LEU A 71 -24.39 19.18 -8.89
CA LEU A 71 -25.05 20.07 -7.92
C LEU A 71 -24.91 21.54 -8.33
N SER A 72 -23.73 21.96 -8.76
CA SER A 72 -23.47 23.34 -9.21
C SER A 72 -24.31 23.71 -10.43
N VAL A 73 -24.42 22.82 -11.42
CA VAL A 73 -25.24 23.03 -12.63
C VAL A 73 -26.73 23.09 -12.28
N THR A 74 -27.19 22.21 -11.39
CA THR A 74 -28.60 22.11 -10.98
C THR A 74 -29.02 23.25 -10.03
N SER A 75 -28.07 23.92 -9.38
CA SER A 75 -28.32 25.01 -8.41
C SER A 75 -28.75 26.35 -9.02
N THR A 76 -28.85 26.46 -10.35
CA THR A 76 -29.51 27.59 -11.02
C THR A 76 -31.03 27.52 -10.80
N THR A 77 -31.50 28.08 -9.68
CA THR A 77 -32.91 27.97 -9.24
C THR A 77 -33.71 29.22 -9.66
N PRO A 78 -34.98 29.14 -10.10
CA PRO A 78 -35.92 30.22 -9.83
C PRO A 78 -36.28 30.24 -8.32
N PRO A 79 -36.60 31.41 -7.74
CA PRO A 79 -36.34 31.70 -6.33
C PRO A 79 -37.41 31.10 -5.41
N LYS A 80 -37.00 30.50 -4.29
CA LYS A 80 -37.82 30.46 -3.08
C LYS A 80 -36.98 30.59 -1.80
N GLU A 81 -37.24 31.74 -1.18
CA GLU A 81 -37.35 32.02 0.26
C GLU A 81 -36.07 32.02 1.09
N GLU A 82 -35.59 33.26 1.26
CA GLU A 82 -34.74 33.75 2.33
C GLU A 82 -35.17 33.23 3.71
N VAL A 83 -34.21 32.68 4.44
CA VAL A 83 -34.11 33.00 5.87
C VAL A 83 -32.73 33.58 6.09
N SER A 84 -32.74 34.87 6.35
CA SER A 84 -31.61 35.67 6.79
C SER A 84 -31.06 35.13 8.11
N ASN A 85 -29.74 34.97 8.18
CA ASN A 85 -29.02 35.55 9.30
C ASN A 85 -27.64 36.02 8.84
N ALA A 86 -27.38 37.26 9.20
CA ALA A 86 -26.33 38.09 8.70
C ALA A 86 -24.99 37.78 9.36
N ASN A 87 -23.95 37.93 8.53
CA ASN A 87 -22.67 38.55 8.85
C ASN A 87 -21.75 37.78 9.80
N GLU A 88 -20.62 37.28 9.30
CA GLU A 88 -19.31 37.83 9.68
C GLU A 88 -18.33 37.77 8.51
N ASN A 89 -17.72 38.93 8.31
CA ASN A 89 -16.70 39.28 7.35
C ASN A 89 -15.34 38.78 7.85
N SER A 90 -14.68 37.89 7.13
CA SER A 90 -13.22 37.84 7.13
C SER A 90 -12.72 37.11 5.88
N GLY A 91 -12.07 37.88 5.00
CA GLY A 91 -11.02 37.35 4.13
C GLY A 91 -9.90 36.78 4.99
N ALA A 92 -10.08 35.55 5.45
CA ALA A 92 -9.00 34.70 5.88
C ALA A 92 -8.74 33.76 4.70
N ALA A 93 -7.54 33.83 4.12
CA ALA A 93 -7.05 32.78 3.27
C ALA A 93 -7.38 31.46 3.97
N VAL A 94 -8.23 30.63 3.35
CA VAL A 94 -8.58 29.31 3.87
C VAL A 94 -7.27 28.53 3.83
N VAL A 95 -6.52 28.60 4.92
CA VAL A 95 -5.38 27.73 5.15
C VAL A 95 -5.98 26.34 4.99
N PRO A 96 -5.52 25.51 4.03
CA PRO A 96 -6.03 24.16 3.91
C PRO A 96 -5.70 23.48 5.22
N VAL A 97 -6.68 23.38 6.11
CA VAL A 97 -6.53 22.65 7.37
C VAL A 97 -6.30 21.22 6.91
N SER A 98 -5.06 20.77 6.97
CA SER A 98 -4.70 19.38 6.72
C SER A 98 -5.49 18.58 7.74
N ARG A 99 -6.54 17.88 7.29
CA ARG A 99 -7.42 17.10 8.16
C ARG A 99 -6.83 15.73 8.49
N ILE A 100 -5.57 15.54 8.12
CA ILE A 100 -4.83 14.29 8.16
C ILE A 100 -3.55 14.52 8.97
N CYS A 101 -3.25 13.60 9.89
CA CYS A 101 -1.98 13.59 10.60
C CYS A 101 -0.86 13.13 9.65
N GLU A 102 -0.02 14.06 9.20
CA GLU A 102 1.07 13.77 8.26
C GLU A 102 2.18 12.92 8.90
N GLU A 103 2.48 13.18 10.18
CA GLU A 103 3.53 12.47 10.93
C GLU A 103 3.26 10.95 11.04
N GLU A 104 2.02 10.57 11.33
CA GLU A 104 1.63 9.16 11.41
C GLU A 104 1.75 8.44 10.05
N LEU A 105 1.38 9.13 8.97
CA LEU A 105 1.47 8.57 7.62
C LEU A 105 2.92 8.39 7.18
N ASP A 106 3.80 9.32 7.50
CA ASP A 106 5.23 9.19 7.23
C ASP A 106 5.85 8.04 8.04
N ALA A 107 5.46 7.87 9.31
CA ALA A 107 5.88 6.73 10.11
C ALA A 107 5.35 5.38 9.56
N ILE A 108 4.14 5.34 9.00
CA ILE A 108 3.63 4.15 8.30
C ILE A 108 4.44 3.89 7.04
N ARG A 109 4.77 4.93 6.26
CA ARG A 109 5.56 4.81 5.03
C ARG A 109 6.92 4.21 5.30
N GLN A 110 7.68 4.73 6.27
CA GLN A 110 9.00 4.19 6.63
C GLN A 110 8.93 2.72 7.05
N ARG A 111 7.89 2.34 7.82
CA ARG A 111 7.66 0.94 8.20
C ARG A 111 7.28 0.04 7.03
N MET A 112 6.66 0.58 5.98
CA MET A 112 6.38 -0.18 4.76
C MET A 112 7.65 -0.37 3.94
N GLU A 113 8.41 0.71 3.70
CA GLU A 113 9.68 0.68 2.95
C GLU A 113 10.67 -0.30 3.60
N GLY A 114 10.88 -0.21 4.93
CA GLY A 114 11.80 -1.12 5.63
C GLY A 114 11.41 -2.60 5.53
N ARG A 115 10.10 -2.91 5.54
CA ARG A 115 9.62 -4.29 5.35
C ARG A 115 9.81 -4.78 3.93
N ASP A 116 9.53 -3.95 2.94
CA ASP A 116 9.76 -4.30 1.53
C ASP A 116 11.26 -4.50 1.25
N GLU A 117 12.15 -3.70 1.82
CA GLU A 117 13.60 -3.89 1.74
C GLU A 117 14.06 -5.21 2.37
N MET A 118 13.52 -5.57 3.55
CA MET A 118 13.82 -6.87 4.17
C MET A 118 13.34 -8.02 3.31
N ARG A 119 12.12 -7.93 2.76
CA ARG A 119 11.57 -8.93 1.84
C ARG A 119 12.41 -9.07 0.58
N GLU A 120 12.82 -7.98 -0.06
CA GLU A 120 13.63 -8.05 -1.27
C GLU A 120 15.03 -8.63 -1.01
N ARG A 121 15.65 -8.26 0.11
CA ARG A 121 16.92 -8.87 0.55
C ARG A 121 16.77 -10.37 0.74
N LEU A 122 15.72 -10.82 1.41
CA LEU A 122 15.41 -12.23 1.59
C LEU A 122 15.25 -12.93 0.24
N ILE A 123 14.43 -12.40 -0.66
CA ILE A 123 14.19 -13.01 -1.98
C ILE A 123 15.49 -13.17 -2.77
N LYS A 124 16.37 -12.17 -2.76
CA LYS A 124 17.67 -12.24 -3.45
C LYS A 124 18.53 -13.36 -2.86
N LYS A 125 18.69 -13.40 -1.53
CA LYS A 125 19.47 -14.44 -0.84
C LYS A 125 18.89 -15.84 -1.03
N CYS A 126 17.57 -15.98 -1.00
CA CYS A 126 16.89 -17.24 -1.28
C CYS A 126 17.19 -17.75 -2.71
N ARG A 127 17.27 -16.87 -3.71
CA ARG A 127 17.63 -17.29 -5.07
C ARG A 127 19.06 -17.83 -5.16
N ASP A 128 19.99 -17.24 -4.41
CA ASP A 128 21.36 -17.72 -4.35
C ASP A 128 21.45 -19.10 -3.67
N GLY A 129 20.73 -19.30 -2.56
CA GLY A 129 20.63 -20.60 -1.88
C GLY A 129 20.00 -21.69 -2.76
N GLN A 130 18.90 -21.40 -3.45
CA GLN A 130 18.28 -22.31 -4.42
C GLN A 130 19.24 -22.69 -5.55
N LYS A 131 20.03 -21.72 -6.03
CA LYS A 131 21.02 -21.97 -7.08
C LYS A 131 22.12 -22.90 -6.57
N ALA A 132 22.61 -22.70 -5.35
CA ALA A 132 23.62 -23.57 -4.74
C ALA A 132 23.10 -25.01 -4.56
N ALA A 133 21.87 -25.17 -4.04
CA ALA A 133 21.23 -26.48 -3.89
C ALA A 133 21.10 -27.23 -5.23
N LYS A 134 20.61 -26.55 -6.28
CA LYS A 134 20.52 -27.13 -7.62
C LYS A 134 21.88 -27.52 -8.18
N GLN A 135 22.88 -26.67 -8.01
CA GLN A 135 24.24 -26.97 -8.45
C GLN A 135 24.84 -28.17 -7.71
N ALA A 136 24.51 -28.36 -6.43
CA ALA A 136 24.91 -29.53 -5.66
C ALA A 136 24.31 -30.82 -6.24
N ILE A 137 23.00 -30.82 -6.51
CA ILE A 137 22.30 -31.94 -7.16
C ILE A 137 22.95 -32.28 -8.51
N PHE A 138 23.22 -31.28 -9.34
CA PHE A 138 23.89 -31.49 -10.64
C PHE A 138 25.34 -31.98 -10.52
N ALA A 139 26.08 -31.55 -9.50
CA ALA A 139 27.43 -32.04 -9.24
C ALA A 139 27.40 -33.52 -8.82
N LEU A 140 26.44 -33.88 -7.96
CA LEU A 140 26.23 -35.25 -7.52
C LEU A 140 25.86 -36.18 -8.69
N HIS A 141 24.97 -35.73 -9.59
CA HIS A 141 24.64 -36.46 -10.82
C HIS A 141 25.81 -36.70 -11.77
N ARG A 142 26.93 -35.98 -11.61
CA ARG A 142 28.16 -36.13 -12.40
C ARG A 142 29.27 -36.84 -11.61
N ASP A 143 28.94 -37.47 -10.50
CA ASP A 143 29.85 -38.12 -9.56
C ASP A 143 30.92 -37.18 -8.93
N ASP A 144 30.73 -35.85 -9.01
CA ASP A 144 31.59 -34.86 -8.35
C ASP A 144 31.10 -34.60 -6.90
N THR A 145 31.33 -35.59 -6.05
CA THR A 145 30.89 -35.60 -4.64
C THR A 145 31.56 -34.51 -3.81
N SER A 146 32.84 -34.22 -4.06
CA SER A 146 33.58 -33.17 -3.35
C SER A 146 33.00 -31.78 -3.59
N ARG A 147 32.57 -31.48 -4.82
CA ARG A 147 31.93 -30.20 -5.14
C ARG A 147 30.51 -30.13 -4.59
N ALA A 148 29.75 -31.22 -4.66
CA ALA A 148 28.40 -31.29 -4.10
C ALA A 148 28.40 -30.99 -2.59
N GLU A 149 29.29 -31.62 -1.83
CA GLU A 149 29.40 -31.42 -0.38
C GLU A 149 29.72 -29.95 -0.02
N LYS A 150 30.63 -29.31 -0.76
CA LYS A 150 30.95 -27.89 -0.57
C LYS A 150 29.74 -26.99 -0.82
N LEU A 151 28.96 -27.26 -1.87
CA LEU A 151 27.79 -26.47 -2.23
C LEU A 151 26.64 -26.63 -1.23
N ILE A 152 26.46 -27.84 -0.66
CA ILE A 152 25.48 -28.09 0.40
C ILE A 152 25.86 -27.33 1.67
N LEU A 153 27.14 -27.36 2.06
CA LEU A 153 27.63 -26.61 3.22
C LEU A 153 27.48 -25.09 3.01
N GLU A 154 27.74 -24.60 1.80
CA GLU A 154 27.52 -23.20 1.44
C GLU A 154 26.03 -22.82 1.53
N CYS A 155 25.14 -23.70 1.07
CA CYS A 155 23.69 -23.51 1.21
C CYS A 155 23.26 -23.47 2.69
N GLU A 156 23.74 -24.40 3.51
CA GLU A 156 23.43 -24.48 4.94
C GLU A 156 23.92 -23.26 5.72
N THR A 157 25.13 -22.79 5.41
CA THR A 157 25.68 -21.57 6.01
C THR A 157 24.84 -20.36 5.60
N MET A 158 24.48 -20.20 4.32
CA MET A 158 23.58 -19.12 3.87
C MET A 158 22.21 -19.16 4.59
N ILE A 159 21.61 -20.34 4.76
CA ILE A 159 20.33 -20.49 5.46
C ILE A 159 20.45 -20.02 6.92
N THR A 160 21.52 -20.43 7.60
CA THR A 160 21.70 -20.20 9.04
C THR A 160 22.17 -18.77 9.34
N SER A 161 23.12 -18.23 8.56
CA SER A 161 23.73 -16.92 8.81
C SER A 161 22.91 -15.76 8.26
N ASP A 162 22.30 -15.92 7.08
CA ASP A 162 21.72 -14.82 6.33
C ASP A 162 20.19 -14.86 6.36
N LEU A 163 19.59 -16.04 6.13
CA LEU A 163 18.14 -16.17 5.99
C LEU A 163 17.41 -16.24 7.33
N MET A 164 17.88 -17.06 8.27
CA MET A 164 17.26 -17.24 9.59
C MET A 164 17.08 -15.93 10.37
N PRO A 165 18.07 -15.03 10.48
CA PRO A 165 17.89 -13.76 11.21
C PRO A 165 16.81 -12.87 10.61
N ILE A 166 16.63 -12.89 9.28
CA ILE A 166 15.59 -12.12 8.60
C ILE A 166 14.20 -12.68 8.93
N ILE A 167 14.06 -14.01 9.02
CA ILE A 167 12.80 -14.68 9.37
C ILE A 167 12.45 -14.49 10.85
N GLU A 168 13.44 -14.48 11.74
CA GLU A 168 13.23 -14.17 13.16
C GLU A 168 12.75 -12.73 13.36
N ALA A 169 13.23 -11.79 12.54
CA ALA A 169 12.78 -10.41 12.55
C ALA A 169 11.36 -10.23 11.96
N ASP A 170 11.01 -10.97 10.90
CA ASP A 170 9.67 -10.96 10.32
C ASP A 170 9.20 -12.38 9.95
N SER A 171 8.41 -12.97 10.85
CA SER A 171 7.89 -14.34 10.69
C SER A 171 6.94 -14.50 9.51
N THR A 172 6.38 -13.41 8.99
CA THR A 172 5.46 -13.48 7.83
C THR A 172 6.18 -13.84 6.54
N LEU A 173 7.50 -13.62 6.48
CA LEU A 173 8.33 -13.92 5.32
C LEU A 173 8.75 -15.39 5.22
N ARG A 174 8.38 -16.22 6.21
CA ARG A 174 8.74 -17.65 6.26
C ARG A 174 8.17 -18.43 5.07
N TYR A 175 6.95 -18.09 4.65
CA TYR A 175 6.26 -18.79 3.57
C TYR A 175 6.63 -18.16 2.21
N GLY A 176 6.83 -19.00 1.19
CA GLY A 176 7.25 -18.57 -0.14
C GLY A 176 8.75 -18.83 -0.36
N SER A 177 9.53 -17.79 -0.68
CA SER A 177 10.91 -17.96 -1.13
C SER A 177 11.81 -18.71 -0.14
N PHE A 178 11.64 -18.50 1.17
CA PHE A 178 12.41 -19.21 2.19
C PHE A 178 12.02 -20.70 2.26
N GLY A 179 10.73 -21.03 2.28
CA GLY A 179 10.25 -22.42 2.21
C GLY A 179 10.81 -23.16 0.99
N ASN A 180 10.77 -22.54 -0.19
CA ASN A 180 11.33 -23.12 -1.41
C ASN A 180 12.85 -23.40 -1.30
N VAL A 181 13.62 -22.56 -0.60
CA VAL A 181 15.06 -22.84 -0.36
C VAL A 181 15.23 -24.06 0.51
N LEU A 182 14.44 -24.17 1.59
CA LEU A 182 14.52 -25.31 2.50
C LEU A 182 14.13 -26.63 1.82
N GLU A 183 13.12 -26.59 0.93
CA GLU A 183 12.73 -27.75 0.11
C GLU A 183 13.89 -28.19 -0.79
N GLU A 184 14.49 -27.27 -1.54
CA GLU A 184 15.60 -27.57 -2.45
C GLU A 184 16.87 -28.01 -1.69
N TYR A 185 17.14 -27.43 -0.51
CA TYR A 185 18.22 -27.87 0.37
C TYR A 185 17.98 -29.28 0.91
N ALA A 186 16.76 -29.60 1.31
CA ALA A 186 16.40 -30.95 1.77
C ALA A 186 16.45 -31.98 0.63
N GLU A 187 16.16 -31.59 -0.61
CA GLU A 187 16.32 -32.46 -1.79
C GLU A 187 17.79 -32.68 -2.17
N ALA A 188 18.65 -31.67 -1.98
CA ALA A 188 20.06 -31.76 -2.29
C ALA A 188 20.89 -32.57 -1.29
N LYS A 189 20.41 -32.74 -0.06
CA LYS A 189 21.11 -33.39 1.06
C LYS A 189 20.80 -34.87 1.15
#